data_AF-A0A4Q2QTD5-F1
#
_entry.id   AF-A0A4Q2QTD5-F1
#
_cell.length_a   1.000
_cell.length_b   1.000
_cell.length_c   1.000
_cell.angle_alpha   90.00
_cell.angle_beta   90.00
_cell.angle_gamma   90.00
#
_symmetry.space_group_name_H-M   'P 1'
#
loop_
_entity.id
_entity.type
_entity.pdbx_description
1 polymer ?
#
loop_
_entity_poly.entity_id
_entity_poly.type
_entity_poly.pdbx_seq_one_letter_code
_entity_poly.pdbx_strand_id
1 'polypeptide(L)'
;DNVIDKYQIPESILAATMPCAETMLRRLQVLLAGQQAYNAQKAREYHFIQHRLHAIAKWSFILTLVCCLAHFFVHSAALSALSAILPALGSCCHGIASTAEYEKLAQQCHQTKRLLDKFAQSLVANEQRLLVDDAALRHDVKTFLDIVLDDRDKWFIFTSSSKLPL
;
A
#
# COMPACT_ATOMS: atom_id res chain seq x y z
N ASP A 1 16.04 -22.42 -2.82
CA ASP A 1 15.16 -23.48 -2.28
C ASP A 1 13.96 -22.96 -1.50
N ASN A 2 14.09 -22.29 -0.35
CA ASN A 2 12.91 -21.89 0.46
C ASN A 2 11.84 -21.00 -0.26
N VAL A 3 12.26 -20.10 -1.15
CA VAL A 3 11.33 -19.21 -1.91
C VAL A 3 10.59 -19.95 -3.03
N ILE A 4 11.27 -20.90 -3.68
CA ILE A 4 10.71 -21.69 -4.78
C ILE A 4 9.59 -22.57 -4.23
N ASP A 5 9.84 -23.19 -3.08
CA ASP A 5 8.92 -24.09 -2.40
C ASP A 5 7.74 -23.32 -1.78
N LYS A 6 8.00 -22.17 -1.13
CA LYS A 6 6.97 -21.31 -0.53
C LYS A 6 5.95 -20.78 -1.55
N TYR A 7 6.37 -20.55 -2.80
CA TYR A 7 5.52 -19.91 -3.81
C TYR A 7 5.16 -20.80 -5.01
N GLN A 8 5.46 -22.11 -4.94
CA GLN A 8 5.10 -23.11 -5.96
C GLN A 8 5.44 -22.64 -7.39
N ILE A 9 6.65 -22.12 -7.58
CA ILE A 9 7.05 -21.58 -8.89
C ILE A 9 7.06 -22.72 -9.92
N PRO A 10 6.35 -22.60 -11.08
CA PRO A 10 6.26 -23.68 -12.06
C PRO A 10 7.62 -24.12 -12.59
N GLU A 11 7.84 -25.43 -12.74
CA GLU A 11 9.09 -25.98 -13.29
C GLU A 11 9.41 -25.45 -14.70
N SER A 12 8.40 -25.10 -15.50
CA SER A 12 8.58 -24.49 -16.82
C SER A 12 9.27 -23.13 -16.77
N ILE A 13 9.13 -22.38 -15.68
CA ILE A 13 9.83 -21.10 -15.45
C ILE A 13 11.25 -21.36 -14.95
N LEU A 14 11.46 -22.42 -14.17
CA LEU A 14 12.78 -22.84 -13.69
C LEU A 14 13.65 -23.44 -14.81
N ALA A 15 13.02 -24.12 -15.77
CA ALA A 15 13.65 -24.74 -16.94
C ALA A 15 13.87 -23.77 -18.12
N ALA A 16 13.37 -22.54 -18.03
CA ALA A 16 13.58 -21.53 -19.05
C ALA A 16 15.07 -21.19 -19.16
N THR A 17 15.56 -21.01 -20.39
CA THR A 17 16.96 -20.64 -20.64
C THR A 17 17.27 -19.34 -19.92
N MET A 18 18.26 -19.38 -19.01
CA MET A 18 18.63 -18.21 -18.22
C MET A 18 19.14 -17.12 -19.19
N PRO A 19 18.48 -15.96 -19.29
CA PRO A 19 19.01 -14.86 -20.08
C PRO A 19 20.38 -14.42 -19.54
N CYS A 20 21.21 -13.82 -20.40
CA CYS A 20 22.51 -13.28 -20.02
C CYS A 20 22.39 -12.35 -18.78
N ALA A 21 23.40 -12.35 -17.91
CA ALA A 21 23.45 -11.59 -16.66
C ALA A 21 23.07 -10.11 -16.85
N GLU A 22 23.51 -9.47 -17.94
CA GLU A 22 23.15 -8.09 -18.28
C GLU A 22 21.64 -7.91 -18.49
N THR A 23 20.99 -8.86 -19.17
CA THR A 23 19.54 -8.83 -19.41
C THR A 23 18.76 -9.05 -18.12
N MET A 24 19.23 -9.94 -17.25
CA MET A 24 18.64 -10.15 -15.92
C MET A 24 18.76 -8.90 -15.05
N LEU A 25 19.94 -8.30 -14.98
CA LEU A 25 20.17 -7.09 -14.20
C LEU A 25 19.31 -5.92 -14.70
N ARG A 26 19.23 -5.72 -16.02
CA ARG A 26 18.36 -4.68 -16.60
C ARG A 26 16.88 -4.92 -16.28
N ARG A 27 16.41 -6.16 -16.37
CA ARG A 27 15.02 -6.51 -15.98
C ARG A 27 14.77 -6.25 -14.50
N LEU A 28 15.71 -6.63 -13.64
CA LEU A 28 15.62 -6.40 -12.20
C LEU A 28 15.52 -4.90 -11.89
N GLN A 29 16.34 -4.07 -12.52
CA GLN A 29 16.29 -2.61 -12.38
C GLN A 29 14.94 -2.02 -12.82
N VAL A 30 14.39 -2.49 -13.95
CA VAL A 30 13.07 -2.04 -14.43
C VAL A 30 11.95 -2.42 -13.44
N LEU A 31 11.94 -3.66 -12.95
CA LEU A 31 10.95 -4.12 -11.98
C LEU A 31 11.06 -3.37 -10.65
N LEU A 32 12.29 -3.12 -10.19
CA LEU A 32 12.58 -2.36 -8.99
C LEU A 32 12.03 -0.93 -9.07
N ALA A 33 12.30 -0.23 -10.18
CA ALA A 33 11.78 1.11 -10.42
C ALA A 33 10.24 1.12 -10.45
N GLY A 34 9.62 0.12 -11.07
CA GLY A 34 8.17 -0.07 -11.06
C GLY A 34 7.62 -0.21 -9.64
N GLN A 35 8.25 -1.04 -8.80
CA GLN A 35 7.80 -1.28 -7.44
C GLN A 35 8.00 -0.05 -6.53
N GLN A 36 9.07 0.71 -6.71
CA GLN A 36 9.29 1.99 -6.02
C GLN A 36 8.22 3.02 -6.39
N ALA A 37 7.89 3.15 -7.67
CA ALA A 37 6.86 4.06 -8.16
C ALA A 37 5.47 3.67 -7.63
N TYR A 38 5.14 2.38 -7.69
CA TYR A 38 3.90 1.84 -7.16
C TYR A 38 3.72 2.16 -5.66
N ASN A 39 4.73 1.84 -4.84
CA ASN A 39 4.67 2.10 -3.40
C ASN A 39 4.58 3.60 -3.09
N ALA A 40 5.29 4.44 -3.84
CA ALA A 40 5.21 5.89 -3.67
C ALA A 40 3.82 6.46 -4.02
N GLN A 41 3.20 5.95 -5.09
CA GLN A 41 1.85 6.36 -5.47
C GLN A 41 0.82 5.89 -4.44
N LYS A 42 0.87 4.63 -4.03
CA LYS A 42 -0.08 4.06 -3.06
C LYS A 42 -0.02 4.74 -1.70
N ALA A 43 1.18 5.02 -1.19
CA ALA A 43 1.34 5.78 0.05
C ALA A 43 0.62 7.15 -0.01
N ARG A 44 0.75 7.88 -1.14
CA ARG A 44 0.06 9.16 -1.32
C ARG A 44 -1.46 9.02 -1.38
N GLU A 45 -1.95 8.01 -2.12
CA GLU A 45 -3.37 7.72 -2.22
C GLU A 45 -3.98 7.45 -0.83
N TYR A 46 -3.33 6.62 -0.01
CA TYR A 46 -3.83 6.30 1.33
C TYR A 46 -3.83 7.49 2.28
N HIS A 47 -2.76 8.30 2.31
CA HIS A 47 -2.75 9.53 3.08
C HIS A 47 -3.87 10.48 2.64
N PHE A 48 -4.10 10.62 1.34
CA PHE A 48 -5.16 11.49 0.82
C PHE A 48 -6.57 11.01 1.21
N ILE A 49 -6.84 9.70 1.09
CA ILE A 49 -8.13 9.10 1.47
C ILE A 49 -8.38 9.32 2.97
N GLN A 50 -7.38 9.05 3.81
CA GLN A 50 -7.47 9.25 5.25
C GLN A 50 -7.81 10.71 5.60
N HIS A 51 -7.10 11.68 5.03
CA HIS A 51 -7.36 13.09 5.30
C HIS A 51 -8.77 13.53 4.87
N ARG A 52 -9.25 13.05 3.72
CA ARG A 52 -10.60 13.38 3.25
C ARG A 52 -11.68 12.79 4.13
N LEU A 53 -11.57 11.52 4.52
CA LEU A 53 -12.56 10.89 5.40
C LEU A 53 -12.58 11.59 6.77
N HIS A 54 -11.41 11.93 7.31
CA HIS A 54 -11.32 12.66 8.57
C HIS A 54 -11.92 14.07 8.47
N ALA A 55 -11.68 14.78 7.37
CA ALA A 55 -12.28 16.08 7.11
C ALA A 55 -13.80 16.00 6.99
N ILE A 56 -14.34 15.04 6.23
CA ILE A 56 -15.78 14.83 6.08
C ILE A 56 -16.41 14.52 7.44
N ALA A 57 -15.82 13.61 8.22
CA ALA A 57 -16.34 13.28 9.56
C ALA A 57 -16.39 14.51 10.48
N LYS A 58 -15.31 15.31 10.49
CA LYS A 58 -15.24 16.55 11.28
C LYS A 58 -16.29 17.58 10.85
N TRP A 59 -16.41 17.83 9.55
CA TRP A 59 -17.37 18.80 9.03
C TRP A 59 -18.82 18.36 9.25
N SER A 60 -19.12 17.07 9.12
CA SER A 60 -20.44 16.52 9.43
C SER A 60 -20.81 16.74 10.90
N PHE A 61 -19.87 16.59 11.83
CA PHE A 61 -20.10 16.86 13.25
C PHE A 61 -20.35 18.35 13.53
N ILE A 62 -19.51 19.23 12.97
CA ILE A 62 -19.66 20.69 13.10
C ILE A 62 -21.01 21.15 12.52
N LEU A 63 -21.37 20.66 11.33
CA LEU A 63 -22.62 21.04 10.67
C LEU A 63 -23.84 20.51 11.44
N THR A 64 -23.76 19.32 12.02
CA THR A 64 -24.79 18.81 12.94
C THR A 64 -24.98 19.76 14.11
N LEU A 65 -23.89 20.16 14.79
CA LEU A 65 -23.95 21.06 15.93
C LEU A 65 -24.60 22.40 15.55
N VAL A 66 -24.25 22.95 14.39
CA VAL A 66 -24.86 24.17 13.85
C VAL A 66 -26.36 23.97 13.57
N CYS A 67 -26.76 22.85 12.96
CA CYS A 67 -28.17 22.53 12.71
C CYS A 67 -28.97 22.41 14.02
N CYS A 68 -28.42 21.74 15.03
CA CYS A 68 -29.06 21.62 16.35
C CYS A 68 -29.25 23.00 17.00
N LEU A 69 -28.22 23.86 16.97
CA LEU A 69 -28.31 25.23 17.49
C LEU A 69 -29.32 26.08 16.70
N ALA A 70 -29.32 26.01 15.37
CA ALA A 70 -30.25 26.74 14.53
C ALA A 70 -31.71 26.30 14.75
N HIS A 71 -31.94 25.01 15.01
CA HIS A 71 -33.27 24.46 15.27
C HIS A 71 -33.95 25.06 16.52
N PHE A 72 -33.17 25.55 17.50
CA PHE A 72 -33.73 26.28 18.65
C PHE A 72 -34.38 27.61 18.26
N PHE A 73 -33.91 28.25 17.19
CA PHE A 73 -34.42 29.55 16.73
C PHE A 73 -35.41 29.41 15.56
N VAL A 74 -35.26 28.37 14.74
CA VAL A 74 -36.08 28.12 13.56
C VAL A 74 -36.54 26.66 13.55
N HIS A 75 -37.81 26.43 13.87
CA HIS A 75 -38.42 25.10 13.75
C HIS A 75 -38.70 24.78 12.28
N SER A 76 -37.86 23.95 11.68
CA SER A 76 -37.99 23.50 10.29
C SER A 76 -37.69 22.01 10.17
N ALA A 77 -38.57 21.28 9.46
CA ALA A 77 -38.41 19.85 9.22
C ALA A 77 -37.09 19.49 8.51
N ALA A 78 -36.56 20.41 7.69
CA ALA A 78 -35.28 20.23 7.02
C ALA A 78 -34.09 20.22 7.99
N LEU A 79 -34.11 21.08 9.03
CA LEU A 79 -33.07 21.13 10.05
C LEU A 79 -33.09 19.86 10.92
N SER A 80 -34.27 19.35 11.25
CA SER A 80 -34.42 18.07 11.96
C SER A 80 -33.85 16.91 11.13
N ALA A 81 -34.18 16.83 9.84
CA ALA A 81 -33.64 15.79 8.96
C ALA A 81 -32.11 15.86 8.84
N LEU A 82 -31.53 17.05 8.68
CA LEU A 82 -30.08 17.24 8.61
C LEU A 82 -29.38 16.85 9.91
N SER A 83 -29.97 17.19 11.07
CA SER A 83 -29.43 16.80 12.38
C SER A 83 -29.41 15.30 12.64
N ALA A 84 -30.17 14.50 11.88
CA ALA A 84 -30.15 13.04 11.94
C ALA A 84 -29.19 12.41 10.90
N ILE A 85 -29.12 12.97 9.68
CA ILE A 85 -28.33 12.41 8.57
C ILE A 85 -26.83 12.73 8.72
N LEU A 86 -26.48 13.94 9.15
CA LEU A 86 -25.08 14.37 9.25
C LEU A 86 -24.27 13.57 10.30
N PRO A 87 -24.79 13.26 11.51
CA PRO A 87 -24.09 12.37 12.43
C PRO A 87 -23.90 10.97 11.89
N ALA A 88 -24.88 10.44 11.16
CA ALA A 88 -24.81 9.12 10.54
C ALA A 88 -23.71 9.07 9.47
N LEU A 89 -23.64 10.11 8.62
CA LEU A 89 -22.57 10.27 7.64
C LEU A 89 -21.20 10.40 8.32
N GLY A 90 -21.09 11.25 9.34
CA GLY A 90 -19.86 11.47 10.09
C GLY A 90 -19.35 10.18 10.75
N SER A 91 -20.25 9.44 11.41
CA SER A 91 -19.96 8.15 12.05
C SER A 91 -19.56 7.09 11.03
N CYS A 92 -20.21 7.03 9.86
CA CYS A 92 -19.86 6.11 8.78
C CYS A 92 -18.45 6.41 8.23
N CYS A 93 -18.15 7.67 7.90
CA CYS A 93 -16.81 8.06 7.42
C CYS A 93 -15.73 7.81 8.47
N HIS A 94 -16.02 8.08 9.75
CA HIS A 94 -15.10 7.77 10.84
C HIS A 94 -14.86 6.27 10.99
N GLY A 95 -15.92 5.45 10.89
CA GLY A 95 -15.83 4.00 10.93
C GLY A 95 -15.04 3.40 9.77
N ILE A 96 -15.21 3.93 8.55
CA ILE A 96 -14.39 3.51 7.39
C ILE A 96 -12.93 3.87 7.63
N ALA A 97 -12.65 5.09 8.10
CA ALA A 97 -11.27 5.53 8.35
C ALA A 97 -10.57 4.69 9.42
N SER A 98 -11.27 4.30 10.49
CA SER A 98 -10.72 3.47 11.55
C SER A 98 -10.58 1.99 11.14
N THR A 99 -11.53 1.46 10.36
CA THR A 99 -11.53 0.05 9.93
C THR A 99 -10.52 -0.22 8.83
N ALA A 100 -10.31 0.72 7.91
CA ALA A 100 -9.44 0.52 6.76
C ALA A 100 -7.95 0.75 7.07
N GLU A 101 -7.61 1.13 8.30
CA GLU A 101 -6.24 1.38 8.81
C GLU A 101 -5.29 2.03 7.79
N TYR A 102 -5.79 3.02 7.03
CA TYR A 102 -5.07 3.63 5.89
C TYR A 102 -3.68 4.16 6.28
N GLU A 103 -3.51 4.63 7.52
CA GLU A 103 -2.22 5.05 8.08
C GLU A 103 -1.21 3.90 8.10
N LYS A 104 -1.62 2.70 8.56
CA LYS A 104 -0.73 1.54 8.60
C LYS A 104 -0.35 1.10 7.19
N LEU A 105 -1.29 1.14 6.25
CA LEU A 105 -1.02 0.85 4.84
C LEU A 105 -0.04 1.84 4.22
N ALA A 106 -0.22 3.14 4.49
CA ALA A 106 0.72 4.16 4.03
C ALA A 106 2.12 3.96 4.63
N GLN A 107 2.21 3.67 5.93
CA GLN A 107 3.46 3.37 6.61
C GLN A 107 4.15 2.14 6.03
N GLN A 108 3.40 1.07 5.73
CA GLN A 108 3.93 -0.12 5.09
C GLN A 108 4.51 0.19 3.71
N CYS A 109 3.78 0.89 2.85
CA CYS A 109 4.29 1.32 1.54
C CYS A 109 5.58 2.16 1.66
N HIS A 110 5.68 3.02 2.67
CA HIS A 110 6.89 3.78 2.96
C HIS A 110 8.06 2.89 3.40
N GLN A 111 7.82 1.89 4.24
CA GLN A 111 8.84 0.93 4.67
C GLN A 111 9.34 0.09 3.49
N THR A 112 8.43 -0.47 2.70
CA THR A 112 8.76 -1.26 1.50
C THR A 112 9.56 -0.43 0.51
N LYS A 113 9.16 0.82 0.25
CA LYS A 113 9.94 1.73 -0.59
C LYS A 113 11.38 1.93 -0.06
N ARG A 114 11.56 2.16 1.24
CA ARG A 114 12.91 2.35 1.82
C ARG A 114 13.79 1.11 1.64
N LEU A 115 13.22 -0.09 1.73
CA LEU A 115 13.95 -1.34 1.46
C LEU A 115 14.37 -1.42 0.00
N LEU A 116 13.47 -1.08 -0.93
CA LEU A 116 13.75 -1.05 -2.37
C LEU A 116 14.78 0.02 -2.74
N ASP A 117 14.74 1.19 -2.11
CA ASP A 117 15.73 2.26 -2.33
C ASP A 117 17.13 1.82 -1.89
N LYS A 118 17.25 1.16 -0.73
CA LYS A 118 18.52 0.58 -0.26
C LYS A 118 19.01 -0.52 -1.18
N PHE A 119 18.10 -1.38 -1.65
CA PHE A 119 18.42 -2.44 -2.59
C PHE A 119 18.91 -1.88 -3.94
N ALA A 120 18.26 -0.83 -4.46
CA ALA A 120 18.68 -0.14 -5.67
C ALA A 120 20.10 0.43 -5.55
N GLN A 121 20.42 1.05 -4.42
CA GLN A 121 21.76 1.55 -4.13
C GLN A 121 22.80 0.42 -4.10
N SER A 122 22.45 -0.73 -3.52
CA SER A 122 23.31 -1.91 -3.50
C SER A 122 23.56 -2.47 -4.91
N LEU A 123 22.54 -2.51 -5.77
CA LEU A 123 22.69 -2.97 -7.16
C LEU A 123 23.65 -2.07 -7.96
N VAL A 124 23.51 -0.75 -7.82
CA VAL A 124 24.39 0.20 -8.52
C VAL A 124 25.83 0.10 -7.99
N ALA A 125 26.00 -0.02 -6.67
CA ALA A 125 27.32 -0.15 -6.07
C ALA A 125 28.05 -1.46 -6.44
N ASN A 126 27.30 -2.53 -6.73
CA ASN A 126 27.83 -3.86 -7.03
C ASN A 126 27.68 -4.28 -8.49
N GLU A 127 27.27 -3.38 -9.40
CA GLU A 127 26.92 -3.70 -10.79
C GLU A 127 28.00 -4.52 -11.51
N GLN A 128 29.25 -4.09 -11.43
CA GLN A 128 30.38 -4.78 -12.08
C GLN A 128 30.61 -6.19 -11.53
N ARG A 129 30.38 -6.40 -10.24
CA ARG A 129 30.48 -7.72 -9.62
C ARG A 129 29.32 -8.62 -10.07
N LEU A 130 28.11 -8.08 -10.13
CA LEU A 130 26.90 -8.81 -10.51
C LEU A 130 26.90 -9.25 -11.98
N LEU A 131 27.61 -8.53 -12.85
CA LEU A 131 27.77 -8.91 -14.26
C LEU A 131 28.75 -10.08 -14.46
N VAL A 132 29.64 -10.34 -13.50
CA VAL A 132 30.68 -11.37 -13.58
C VAL A 132 30.35 -12.60 -12.71
N ASP A 133 29.66 -12.39 -11.58
CA ASP A 133 29.31 -13.42 -10.60
C ASP A 133 27.81 -13.75 -10.66
N ASP A 134 27.47 -14.81 -11.41
CA ASP A 134 26.09 -15.31 -11.56
C ASP A 134 25.46 -15.71 -10.21
N ALA A 135 26.27 -16.22 -9.27
CA ALA A 135 25.76 -16.61 -7.95
C ALA A 135 25.38 -15.38 -7.11
N ALA A 136 26.17 -14.31 -7.19
CA ALA A 136 25.81 -13.02 -6.57
C ALA A 136 24.55 -12.42 -7.19
N LEU A 137 24.41 -12.46 -8.52
CA LEU A 137 23.21 -11.97 -9.20
C LEU A 137 21.95 -12.75 -8.80
N ARG A 138 22.03 -14.09 -8.73
CA ARG A 138 20.92 -14.93 -8.24
C ARG A 138 20.55 -14.61 -6.80
N HIS A 139 21.54 -14.34 -5.95
CA HIS A 139 21.30 -13.95 -4.58
C HIS A 139 20.51 -12.64 -4.50
N ASP A 140 20.92 -11.61 -5.24
CA ASP A 140 20.22 -10.31 -5.24
C ASP A 140 18.82 -10.39 -5.84
N VAL A 141 18.62 -11.18 -6.90
CA VAL A 141 17.27 -11.46 -7.43
C VAL A 141 16.39 -12.12 -6.37
N LYS A 142 16.92 -13.05 -5.58
CA LYS A 142 16.19 -13.69 -4.49
C LYS A 142 15.85 -12.69 -3.39
N THR A 143 16.79 -11.83 -3.00
CA THR A 143 16.55 -10.76 -2.02
C THR A 143 15.45 -9.81 -2.48
N PHE A 144 15.44 -9.42 -3.76
CA PHE A 144 14.36 -8.62 -4.33
C PHE A 144 13.01 -9.33 -4.24
N LEU A 145 12.95 -10.61 -4.63
CA LEU A 145 11.72 -11.40 -4.54
C LEU A 145 11.23 -11.52 -3.09
N ASP A 146 12.12 -11.73 -2.13
CA ASP A 146 11.77 -11.79 -0.71
C ASP A 146 11.12 -10.47 -0.24
N ILE A 147 11.65 -9.31 -0.64
CA ILE A 147 11.05 -7.99 -0.30
C ILE A 147 9.65 -7.86 -0.90
N VAL A 148 9.49 -8.17 -2.19
CA VAL A 148 8.21 -8.01 -2.91
C VAL A 148 7.15 -8.98 -2.40
N LEU A 149 7.55 -10.22 -2.13
CA LEU A 149 6.63 -11.26 -1.70
C LEU A 149 6.26 -11.13 -0.22
N ASP A 150 7.16 -10.64 0.63
CA ASP A 150 6.83 -10.22 2.00
C ASP A 150 5.82 -9.06 2.02
N ASP A 151 6.01 -8.03 1.18
CA ASP A 151 5.04 -6.94 1.04
C ASP A 151 3.67 -7.48 0.62
N ARG A 152 3.63 -8.38 -0.38
CA ARG A 152 2.40 -9.05 -0.83
C ARG A 152 1.75 -9.89 0.27
N ASP A 153 2.52 -10.67 1.02
CA ASP A 153 1.98 -11.51 2.10
C ASP A 153 1.36 -10.63 3.20
N LYS A 154 1.99 -9.49 3.53
CA LYS A 154 1.43 -8.48 4.44
C LYS A 154 0.12 -7.89 3.90
N TRP A 155 0.05 -7.59 2.61
CA TRP A 155 -1.19 -7.17 1.95
C TRP A 155 -2.29 -8.22 2.07
N PHE A 156 -1.97 -9.50 1.81
CA PHE A 156 -2.93 -10.59 1.93
C PHE A 156 -3.45 -10.74 3.35
N ILE A 157 -2.57 -10.74 4.35
CA ILE A 157 -2.94 -10.80 5.77
C ILE A 157 -3.82 -9.60 6.15
N PHE A 158 -3.45 -8.40 5.70
CA PHE A 158 -4.25 -7.20 5.96
C PHE A 158 -5.65 -7.34 5.38
N THR A 159 -5.79 -7.68 4.09
CA THR A 159 -7.10 -7.82 3.43
C THR A 159 -7.95 -8.97 4.00
N SER A 160 -7.33 -10.05 4.48
CA SER A 160 -8.03 -11.18 5.08
C SER A 160 -8.40 -10.96 6.55
N SER A 161 -7.63 -10.16 7.28
CA SER A 161 -7.87 -9.80 8.68
C SER A 161 -8.83 -8.61 8.81
N SER A 162 -8.72 -7.63 7.93
CA SER A 162 -9.68 -6.55 7.82
C SER A 162 -10.98 -7.15 7.27
N LYS A 163 -12.10 -7.01 7.98
CA LYS A 163 -13.44 -7.33 7.45
C LYS A 163 -13.88 -6.34 6.36
N LEU A 164 -12.96 -5.92 5.50
CA LEU A 164 -13.26 -5.08 4.35
C LEU A 164 -13.97 -5.98 3.33
N PRO A 165 -15.22 -5.69 2.95
CA PRO A 165 -15.82 -6.38 1.82
C PRO A 165 -14.97 -6.06 0.58
N LEU A 166 -14.51 -7.12 -0.09
CA LEU A 166 -13.92 -7.07 -1.43
C LEU A 166 -14.91 -6.46 -2.43
#